data_AF-A0A9Q1H036-F1
#
_entry.id   AF-A0A9Q1H036-F1
#
_cell.length_a   1.000
_cell.length_b   1.000
_cell.length_c   1.000
_cell.angle_alpha   90.00
_cell.angle_beta   90.00
_cell.angle_gamma   90.00
#
_symmetry.space_group_name_H-M   'P 1'
#
loop_
_entity.id
_entity.type
_entity.pdbx_description
1 polymer ?
#
loop_
_entity_poly.entity_id
_entity_poly.type
_entity_poly.pdbx_seq_one_letter_code
_entity_poly.pdbx_strand_id
1 'polypeptide(L)'
;MSGFGILQSLHVMIVDATLNGHQPLAKRDSFGVYQNPSKSIQHALVPIKGILISELLTNQVDFDVQISLALCLSKLIRITTLNLAFEDKLMKKAFRVIVSSFEALPECDGKSYHKRCRILESISRVKSYVVLLDIECDTLILDIFHHLVASPKDDNSTMTLTYVESILVGILTEVDDLLLECLISILYQSH
;
A
#
# COMPACT_ATOMS: atom_id res chain seq x y z
N MET A 1 -23.24 -1.57 -14.27
CA MET A 1 -22.08 -2.49 -14.22
C MET A 1 -21.73 -2.67 -12.75
N SER A 2 -21.77 -3.89 -12.22
CA SER A 2 -21.46 -4.15 -10.82
C SER A 2 -19.96 -3.93 -10.55
N GLY A 3 -19.60 -3.35 -9.40
CA GLY A 3 -18.19 -3.08 -9.02
C GLY A 3 -17.29 -4.33 -9.07
N PHE A 4 -17.88 -5.52 -9.01
CA PHE A 4 -17.20 -6.80 -9.20
C PHE A 4 -16.57 -6.96 -10.60
N GLY A 5 -17.22 -6.48 -11.67
CA GLY A 5 -16.69 -6.59 -13.03
C GLY A 5 -15.47 -5.70 -13.27
N ILE A 6 -15.44 -4.51 -12.67
CA ILE A 6 -14.33 -3.57 -12.77
C ILE A 6 -13.11 -4.10 -12.03
N LEU A 7 -13.32 -4.68 -10.84
CA LEU A 7 -12.27 -5.28 -10.03
C LEU A 7 -11.63 -6.51 -10.71
N GLN A 8 -12.44 -7.32 -11.39
CA GLN A 8 -11.97 -8.47 -12.17
C GLN A 8 -11.20 -8.02 -13.42
N SER A 9 -11.64 -6.96 -14.10
CA SER A 9 -10.88 -6.33 -15.19
C SER A 9 -9.56 -5.70 -14.73
N LEU A 10 -9.53 -5.04 -13.57
CA LEU A 10 -8.30 -4.52 -12.96
C LEU A 10 -7.34 -5.63 -12.56
N HIS A 11 -7.85 -6.71 -11.97
CA HIS A 11 -7.02 -7.87 -11.62
C HIS A 11 -6.43 -8.52 -12.86
N VAL A 12 -7.22 -8.73 -13.92
CA VAL A 12 -6.75 -9.28 -15.21
C VAL A 12 -5.73 -8.34 -15.87
N MET A 13 -5.95 -7.02 -15.90
CA MET A 13 -4.99 -6.07 -16.47
C MET A 13 -3.69 -5.97 -15.67
N ILE A 14 -3.74 -6.03 -14.33
CA ILE A 14 -2.54 -6.05 -13.47
C ILE A 14 -1.79 -7.36 -13.68
N VAL A 15 -2.50 -8.49 -13.76
CA VAL A 15 -1.92 -9.80 -14.02
C VAL A 15 -1.29 -9.87 -15.42
N ASP A 16 -1.95 -9.35 -16.46
CA ASP A 16 -1.42 -9.26 -17.83
C ASP A 16 -0.22 -8.31 -17.92
N ALA A 17 -0.23 -7.19 -17.20
CA ALA A 17 0.92 -6.29 -17.11
C ALA A 17 2.12 -6.97 -16.41
N THR A 18 1.87 -7.91 -15.49
CA THR A 18 2.93 -8.70 -14.85
C THR A 18 3.34 -9.95 -15.64
N LEU A 19 2.44 -10.59 -16.39
CA LEU A 19 2.70 -11.82 -17.17
C LEU A 19 3.30 -11.53 -18.54
N ASN A 20 2.84 -10.49 -19.25
CA ASN A 20 3.41 -10.06 -20.53
C ASN A 20 4.79 -9.37 -20.38
N GLY A 21 5.28 -9.26 -19.14
CA GLY A 21 6.66 -8.89 -18.81
C GLY A 21 7.68 -10.04 -18.95
N HIS A 22 7.29 -11.20 -19.51
CA HIS A 22 8.25 -12.27 -19.84
C HIS A 22 9.14 -11.89 -21.04
N GLN A 23 10.15 -11.06 -20.78
CA GLN A 23 11.47 -11.29 -21.37
C GLN A 23 12.34 -12.02 -20.34
N PRO A 24 13.17 -12.98 -20.77
CA PRO A 24 13.83 -13.92 -19.86
C PRO A 24 14.81 -13.21 -18.94
N LEU A 25 14.91 -13.73 -17.72
CA LEU A 25 15.90 -13.41 -16.69
C LEU A 25 17.27 -13.08 -17.30
N ALA A 26 17.63 -11.80 -17.32
CA ALA A 26 18.97 -11.35 -17.69
C ALA A 26 19.65 -10.75 -16.45
N LYS A 27 20.46 -11.62 -15.84
CA LYS A 27 21.71 -11.41 -15.10
C LYS A 27 21.84 -10.20 -14.15
N ARG A 28 22.29 -10.56 -12.95
CA ARG A 28 22.84 -9.69 -11.91
C ARG A 28 24.03 -8.92 -12.48
N ASP A 29 23.79 -7.67 -12.88
CA ASP A 29 24.84 -6.73 -13.27
C ASP A 29 24.93 -5.60 -12.24
N SER A 30 26.16 -5.18 -11.97
CA SER A 30 26.68 -4.68 -10.70
C SER A 30 26.41 -3.21 -10.37
N PHE A 31 25.26 -2.63 -10.71
CA PHE A 31 24.89 -1.28 -10.27
C PHE A 31 23.36 -1.18 -10.15
N GLY A 32 22.88 -0.79 -8.97
CA GLY A 32 21.46 -0.73 -8.64
C GLY A 32 20.69 0.26 -9.50
N VAL A 33 20.11 -0.21 -10.60
CA VAL A 33 19.15 0.54 -11.41
C VAL A 33 17.76 -0.04 -11.20
N TYR A 34 16.88 0.75 -10.58
CA TYR A 34 15.46 0.47 -10.49
C TYR A 34 14.86 0.41 -11.91
N GLN A 35 14.20 -0.71 -12.22
CA GLN A 35 13.53 -0.91 -13.50
C GLN A 35 12.39 0.09 -13.66
N ASN A 36 12.59 1.11 -14.50
CA ASN A 36 11.56 2.06 -14.89
C ASN A 36 10.45 1.32 -15.69
N PRO A 37 9.14 1.48 -15.38
CA PRO A 37 8.08 0.84 -16.15
C PRO A 37 8.20 1.20 -17.63
N SER A 38 8.17 0.17 -18.50
CA SER A 38 8.25 0.34 -19.95
C SER A 38 7.14 1.28 -20.44
N LYS A 39 7.36 1.96 -21.58
CA LYS A 39 6.37 2.89 -22.16
C LYS A 39 4.98 2.26 -22.34
N SER A 40 4.93 0.94 -22.56
CA SER A 40 3.69 0.16 -22.64
C SER A 40 2.94 0.12 -21.31
N ILE A 41 3.66 -0.14 -20.21
CA ILE A 41 3.08 -0.13 -18.85
C ILE A 41 2.57 1.27 -18.51
N GLN A 42 3.34 2.32 -18.83
CA GLN A 42 2.91 3.70 -18.58
C GLN A 42 1.60 4.05 -19.31
N HIS A 43 1.45 3.62 -20.57
CA HIS A 43 0.22 3.84 -21.32
C HIS A 43 -0.98 3.05 -20.75
N ALA A 44 -0.75 1.82 -20.26
CA ALA A 44 -1.79 1.02 -19.61
C ALA A 44 -2.23 1.59 -18.24
N LEU A 45 -1.36 2.35 -17.56
CA LEU A 45 -1.64 2.96 -16.25
C LEU A 45 -2.57 4.18 -16.34
N VAL A 46 -2.64 4.86 -17.49
CA VAL A 46 -3.51 6.05 -17.68
C VAL A 46 -5.00 5.74 -17.44
N PRO A 47 -5.61 4.73 -18.11
CA PRO A 47 -7.02 4.39 -17.85
C PRO A 47 -7.23 3.86 -16.42
N ILE A 48 -6.25 3.14 -15.87
CA ILE A 48 -6.28 2.63 -14.49
C ILE A 48 -6.36 3.79 -13.49
N LYS A 49 -5.56 4.85 -13.68
CA LYS A 49 -5.60 6.06 -12.85
C LYS A 49 -6.97 6.74 -12.92
N GLY A 50 -7.58 6.84 -14.11
CA GLY A 50 -8.92 7.41 -14.27
C GLY A 50 -10.01 6.64 -13.52
N ILE A 51 -9.99 5.30 -13.61
CA ILE A 51 -10.92 4.43 -12.88
C ILE A 51 -10.71 4.56 -11.38
N LEU A 52 -9.45 4.53 -10.91
CA LEU A 52 -9.14 4.65 -9.48
C LEU A 52 -9.55 6.00 -8.90
N ILE A 53 -9.37 7.09 -9.65
CA ILE A 53 -9.86 8.41 -9.24
C ILE A 53 -11.37 8.37 -9.08
N SER A 54 -12.09 7.75 -10.03
CA SER A 54 -13.54 7.59 -9.93
C SER A 54 -13.95 6.78 -8.69
N GLU A 55 -13.31 5.63 -8.45
CA GLU A 55 -13.60 4.75 -7.30
C GLU A 55 -13.23 5.41 -5.95
N LEU A 56 -12.13 6.16 -5.89
CA LEU A 56 -11.72 6.94 -4.71
C LEU A 56 -12.68 8.10 -4.40
N LEU A 57 -13.54 8.49 -5.35
CA LEU A 57 -14.53 9.55 -5.19
C LEU A 57 -15.94 9.00 -4.89
N THR A 58 -16.18 7.71 -5.10
CA THR A 58 -17.46 7.06 -4.79
C THR A 58 -17.43 6.51 -3.36
N ASN A 59 -18.01 7.25 -2.41
CA ASN A 59 -18.01 6.98 -0.96
C ASN A 59 -18.75 5.70 -0.50
N GLN A 60 -19.14 4.78 -1.38
CA GLN A 60 -19.98 3.63 -1.04
C GLN A 60 -19.48 2.37 -1.76
N VAL A 61 -18.49 1.71 -1.17
CA VAL A 61 -17.98 0.43 -1.67
C VAL A 61 -18.01 -0.59 -0.54
N ASP A 62 -18.36 -1.83 -0.89
CA ASP A 62 -18.32 -2.96 0.03
C ASP A 62 -16.91 -3.17 0.62
N PHE A 63 -16.83 -3.65 1.85
CA PHE A 63 -15.57 -3.81 2.59
C PHE A 63 -14.53 -4.68 1.87
N ASP A 64 -14.96 -5.80 1.26
CA ASP A 64 -14.05 -6.68 0.53
C ASP A 64 -13.57 -6.01 -0.78
N VAL A 65 -14.41 -5.18 -1.39
CA VAL A 65 -14.04 -4.36 -2.54
C VAL A 65 -13.04 -3.27 -2.12
N GLN A 66 -13.24 -2.63 -0.98
CA GLN A 66 -12.32 -1.64 -0.43
C GLN A 66 -10.93 -2.23 -0.13
N ILE A 67 -10.86 -3.43 0.45
CA ILE A 67 -9.57 -4.12 0.67
C ILE A 67 -8.91 -4.51 -0.65
N SER A 68 -9.71 -4.91 -1.65
CA SER A 68 -9.17 -5.22 -2.98
C SER A 68 -8.66 -3.98 -3.70
N LEU A 69 -9.35 -2.84 -3.53
CA LEU A 69 -8.90 -1.54 -4.00
C LEU A 69 -7.60 -1.12 -3.32
N ALA A 70 -7.50 -1.28 -1.99
CA ALA A 70 -6.27 -1.04 -1.23
C ALA A 70 -5.10 -1.91 -1.72
N LEU A 71 -5.34 -3.18 -2.03
CA LEU A 71 -4.33 -4.07 -2.62
C LEU A 71 -3.90 -3.63 -4.02
N CYS A 72 -4.83 -3.14 -4.85
CA CYS A 72 -4.48 -2.59 -6.16
C CYS A 72 -3.66 -1.31 -6.01
N LEU A 73 -4.08 -0.40 -5.11
CA LEU A 73 -3.40 0.86 -4.84
C LEU A 73 -1.99 0.65 -4.29
N SER A 74 -1.78 -0.28 -3.34
CA SER A 74 -0.45 -0.57 -2.80
C SER A 74 0.52 -1.09 -3.87
N LYS A 75 0.03 -1.93 -4.79
CA LYS A 75 0.79 -2.38 -5.96
C LYS A 75 1.08 -1.24 -6.94
N LEU A 76 0.13 -0.34 -7.14
CA LEU A 76 0.28 0.77 -8.07
C LEU A 76 1.23 1.82 -7.52
N ILE A 77 1.15 2.17 -6.24
CA ILE A 77 2.10 3.08 -5.60
C ILE A 77 3.52 2.54 -5.78
N ARG A 78 3.73 1.23 -5.57
CA ARG A 78 5.02 0.56 -5.84
C ARG A 78 5.52 0.73 -7.29
N ILE A 79 4.62 0.69 -8.27
CA ILE A 79 4.98 0.88 -9.69
C ILE A 79 5.16 2.37 -10.00
N THR A 80 4.45 3.25 -9.30
CA THR A 80 4.30 4.66 -9.68
C THR A 80 5.31 5.58 -9.00
N THR A 81 5.87 5.20 -7.84
CA THR A 81 7.10 5.80 -7.29
C THR A 81 8.27 5.74 -8.28
N LEU A 82 8.12 5.05 -9.42
CA LEU A 82 9.09 5.04 -10.51
C LEU A 82 8.86 6.10 -11.60
N ASN A 83 7.66 6.69 -11.80
CA ASN A 83 7.50 7.73 -12.85
C ASN A 83 6.17 8.50 -13.06
N LEU A 84 5.15 8.42 -12.20
CA LEU A 84 3.91 9.21 -12.44
C LEU A 84 3.59 10.09 -11.23
N ALA A 85 3.60 11.40 -11.42
CA ALA A 85 3.10 12.34 -10.43
C ALA A 85 1.59 12.12 -10.23
N PHE A 86 1.23 11.42 -9.17
CA PHE A 86 -0.07 11.61 -8.55
C PHE A 86 0.01 12.94 -7.80
N GLU A 87 -1.01 13.79 -7.93
CA GLU A 87 -1.12 14.97 -7.07
C GLU A 87 -1.18 14.51 -5.61
N ASP A 88 -0.56 15.25 -4.70
CA ASP A 88 -0.49 14.91 -3.27
C ASP A 88 -1.86 14.59 -2.68
N LYS A 89 -2.90 15.33 -3.11
CA LYS A 89 -4.29 15.07 -2.69
C LYS A 89 -4.76 13.66 -3.04
N LEU A 90 -4.39 13.18 -4.24
CA LEU A 90 -4.75 11.85 -4.70
C LEU A 90 -3.92 10.77 -4.01
N MET A 91 -2.63 11.05 -3.72
CA MET A 91 -1.80 10.19 -2.87
C MET A 91 -2.39 10.04 -1.47
N LYS A 92 -2.77 11.16 -0.82
CA LYS A 92 -3.42 11.14 0.50
C LYS A 92 -4.71 10.31 0.47
N LYS A 93 -5.54 10.44 -0.57
CA LYS A 93 -6.75 9.60 -0.74
C LYS A 93 -6.43 8.12 -0.92
N ALA A 94 -5.44 7.79 -1.75
CA ALA A 94 -5.02 6.42 -1.99
C ALA A 94 -4.49 5.77 -0.70
N PHE A 95 -3.61 6.47 0.02
CA PHE A 95 -3.12 6.01 1.32
C PHE A 95 -4.23 5.89 2.34
N ARG A 96 -5.20 6.82 2.42
CA ARG A 96 -6.33 6.68 3.34
C ARG A 96 -7.09 5.36 3.12
N VAL A 97 -7.33 4.95 1.87
CA VAL A 97 -7.94 3.64 1.58
C VAL A 97 -7.05 2.48 2.02
N ILE A 98 -5.74 2.58 1.79
CA ILE A 98 -4.78 1.57 2.26
C ILE A 98 -4.77 1.47 3.79
N VAL A 99 -4.68 2.59 4.50
CA VAL A 99 -4.62 2.66 5.96
C VAL A 99 -5.91 2.13 6.59
N SER A 100 -7.08 2.47 6.02
CA SER A 100 -8.37 1.93 6.48
C SER A 100 -8.45 0.40 6.39
N SER A 101 -7.63 -0.24 5.53
CA SER A 101 -7.57 -1.70 5.47
C SER A 101 -6.89 -2.33 6.70
N PHE A 102 -6.18 -1.51 7.51
CA PHE A 102 -5.50 -1.92 8.74
C PHE A 102 -6.35 -1.77 10.00
N GLU A 103 -7.38 -0.92 9.98
CA GLU A 103 -8.24 -0.62 11.14
C GLU A 103 -8.87 -1.88 11.78
N ALA A 104 -9.15 -2.89 10.96
CA ALA A 104 -9.76 -4.16 11.38
C ALA A 104 -8.82 -5.36 11.26
N LEU A 105 -7.49 -5.18 11.37
CA LEU A 105 -6.51 -6.28 11.40
C LEU A 105 -6.79 -7.46 12.37
N PRO A 106 -7.69 -7.41 13.40
CA PRO A 106 -7.89 -8.54 14.31
C PRO A 106 -8.59 -9.79 13.74
N GLU A 107 -9.34 -9.71 12.64
CA GLU A 107 -10.10 -10.87 12.16
C GLU A 107 -9.22 -11.81 11.32
N CYS A 108 -8.45 -12.65 12.01
CA CYS A 108 -7.57 -13.68 11.42
C CYS A 108 -8.32 -14.70 10.52
N ASP A 109 -9.65 -14.77 10.61
CA ASP A 109 -10.50 -15.67 9.82
C ASP A 109 -11.29 -14.97 8.70
N GLY A 110 -11.05 -13.67 8.47
CA GLY A 110 -11.73 -12.93 7.40
C GLY A 110 -11.26 -13.37 6.00
N LYS A 111 -12.20 -13.46 5.03
CA LYS A 111 -11.92 -13.76 3.61
C LYS A 111 -10.85 -12.86 2.97
N SER A 112 -10.58 -11.71 3.59
CA SER A 112 -9.66 -10.69 3.11
C SER A 112 -8.33 -10.62 3.88
N TYR A 113 -8.08 -11.49 4.87
CA TYR A 113 -6.83 -11.52 5.64
C TYR A 113 -5.59 -11.62 4.74
N HIS A 114 -5.59 -12.55 3.78
CA HIS A 114 -4.47 -12.71 2.85
C HIS A 114 -4.19 -11.43 2.03
N LYS A 115 -5.24 -10.71 1.62
CA LYS A 115 -5.08 -9.45 0.87
C LYS A 115 -4.41 -8.38 1.75
N ARG A 116 -4.75 -8.30 3.03
CA ARG A 116 -4.13 -7.38 3.98
C ARG A 116 -2.67 -7.71 4.25
N CYS A 117 -2.33 -9.00 4.43
CA CYS A 117 -0.93 -9.42 4.51
C CYS A 117 -0.13 -8.99 3.27
N ARG A 118 -0.72 -9.11 2.07
CA ARG A 118 -0.09 -8.64 0.82
C ARG A 118 0.04 -7.12 0.74
N ILE A 119 -0.91 -6.37 1.30
CA ILE A 119 -0.81 -4.91 1.40
C ILE A 119 0.36 -4.54 2.32
N LEU A 120 0.45 -5.14 3.53
CA LEU A 120 1.55 -4.92 4.46
C LEU A 120 2.91 -5.28 3.85
N GLU A 121 3.01 -6.44 3.22
CA GLU A 121 4.20 -6.86 2.48
C GLU A 121 4.62 -5.82 1.44
N SER A 122 3.65 -5.31 0.66
CA SER A 122 3.92 -4.31 -0.37
C SER A 122 4.45 -3.01 0.23
N ILE A 123 3.80 -2.48 1.27
CA ILE A 123 4.22 -1.23 1.93
C ILE A 123 5.60 -1.37 2.56
N SER A 124 5.84 -2.46 3.29
CA SER A 124 7.11 -2.74 3.97
C SER A 124 8.26 -2.82 2.96
N ARG A 125 8.11 -3.61 1.89
CA ARG A 125 9.21 -3.88 0.95
C ARG A 125 9.69 -2.65 0.19
N VAL A 126 8.80 -1.72 -0.14
CA VAL A 126 9.18 -0.50 -0.87
C VAL A 126 9.12 0.76 -0.04
N LYS A 127 8.94 0.61 1.29
CA LYS A 127 8.82 1.71 2.24
C LYS A 127 7.88 2.80 1.75
N SER A 128 6.71 2.42 1.22
CA SER A 128 5.85 3.39 0.53
C SER A 128 5.33 4.49 1.46
N TYR A 129 5.37 4.29 2.78
CA TYR A 129 5.07 5.32 3.78
C TYR A 129 5.99 6.56 3.67
N VAL A 130 7.19 6.46 3.08
CA VAL A 130 8.06 7.62 2.81
C VAL A 130 7.36 8.67 1.96
N VAL A 131 6.51 8.24 1.02
CA VAL A 131 5.72 9.16 0.19
C VAL A 131 4.82 10.06 1.06
N LEU A 132 4.34 9.56 2.20
CA LEU A 132 3.54 10.35 3.14
C LEU A 132 4.39 11.34 3.93
N LEU A 133 5.65 11.00 4.22
CA LEU A 133 6.62 11.92 4.83
C LEU A 133 6.99 13.03 3.85
N ASP A 134 7.27 12.68 2.59
CA ASP A 134 7.62 13.63 1.52
C ASP A 134 6.52 14.68 1.26
N ILE A 135 5.25 14.31 1.45
CA ILE A 135 4.09 15.21 1.28
C ILE A 135 3.54 15.76 2.62
N GLU A 136 4.32 15.63 3.70
CA GLU A 136 4.04 16.14 5.04
C GLU A 136 2.64 15.76 5.53
N CYS A 137 2.36 14.45 5.54
CA CYS A 137 1.04 13.91 5.88
C CYS A 137 1.05 13.10 7.18
N ASP A 138 1.39 13.78 8.27
CA ASP A 138 1.56 13.23 9.62
C ASP A 138 0.33 12.47 10.11
N THR A 139 -0.87 13.00 9.81
CA THR A 139 -2.15 12.36 10.21
C THR A 139 -2.24 10.90 9.74
N LEU A 140 -1.85 10.61 8.48
CA LEU A 140 -1.87 9.24 7.96
C LEU A 140 -0.71 8.39 8.49
N ILE A 141 0.44 9.01 8.82
CA ILE A 141 1.54 8.31 9.48
C ILE A 141 1.13 7.85 10.88
N LEU A 142 0.49 8.73 11.65
CA LEU A 142 -0.07 8.43 12.96
C LEU A 142 -1.11 7.31 12.87
N ASP A 143 -2.03 7.38 11.89
CA ASP A 143 -3.05 6.34 11.68
C ASP A 143 -2.41 4.98 11.37
N ILE A 144 -1.41 4.92 10.48
CA ILE A 144 -0.66 3.68 10.18
C ILE A 144 -0.08 3.14 11.48
N PHE A 145 0.66 3.96 12.20
CA PHE A 145 1.38 3.54 13.39
C PHE A 145 0.43 3.01 14.45
N HIS A 146 -0.65 3.74 14.73
CA HIS A 146 -1.68 3.35 15.69
C HIS A 146 -2.32 1.99 15.33
N HIS A 147 -2.76 1.81 14.07
CA HIS A 147 -3.39 0.54 13.66
C HIS A 147 -2.42 -0.65 13.72
N LEU A 148 -1.16 -0.43 13.38
CA LEU A 148 -0.14 -1.49 13.39
C LEU A 148 0.30 -1.87 14.81
N VAL A 149 0.43 -0.91 15.72
CA VAL A 149 0.74 -1.16 17.13
C VAL A 149 -0.42 -1.87 17.84
N ALA A 150 -1.65 -1.48 17.55
CA ALA A 150 -2.86 -2.10 18.12
C ALA A 150 -3.18 -3.48 17.52
N SER A 151 -2.51 -3.89 16.44
CA SER A 151 -2.76 -5.18 15.79
C SER A 151 -2.40 -6.33 16.74
N PRO A 152 -3.27 -7.35 16.90
CA PRO A 152 -2.97 -8.50 17.74
C PRO A 152 -1.74 -9.24 17.20
N LYS A 153 -0.81 -9.57 18.09
CA LYS A 153 0.34 -10.41 17.81
C LYS A 153 -0.12 -11.87 17.86
N ASP A 154 -0.71 -12.35 16.77
CA ASP A 154 -1.04 -13.77 16.66
C ASP A 154 0.26 -14.56 16.45
N ASP A 155 0.49 -15.55 17.31
CA ASP A 155 1.71 -16.39 17.34
C ASP A 155 1.92 -17.17 16.03
N ASN A 156 0.86 -17.31 15.21
CA ASN A 156 0.86 -18.19 14.03
C ASN A 156 1.28 -17.53 12.70
N SER A 157 1.49 -16.20 12.63
CA SER A 157 1.78 -15.50 11.37
C SER A 157 3.08 -14.67 11.44
N THR A 158 4.20 -15.37 11.63
CA THR A 158 5.55 -14.77 11.81
C THR A 158 5.93 -13.78 10.71
N MET A 159 5.51 -14.02 9.45
CA MET A 159 5.79 -13.11 8.33
C MET A 159 5.03 -11.79 8.42
N THR A 160 3.80 -11.79 8.94
CA THR A 160 3.01 -10.55 9.10
C THR A 160 3.64 -9.68 10.17
N LEU A 161 4.11 -10.28 11.27
CA LEU A 161 4.85 -9.57 12.32
C LEU A 161 6.12 -8.89 11.75
N THR A 162 6.90 -9.59 10.92
CA THR A 162 8.10 -9.00 10.30
C THR A 162 7.79 -7.76 9.45
N TYR A 163 6.71 -7.78 8.67
CA TYR A 163 6.33 -6.60 7.86
C TYR A 163 5.83 -5.46 8.72
N VAL A 164 5.05 -5.75 9.77
CA VAL A 164 4.58 -4.75 10.73
C VAL A 164 5.75 -4.08 11.44
N GLU A 165 6.67 -4.87 12.02
CA GLU A 165 7.87 -4.37 12.68
C GLU A 165 8.73 -3.54 11.73
N SER A 166 8.93 -4.02 10.50
CA SER A 166 9.69 -3.30 9.48
C SER A 166 9.09 -1.93 9.15
N ILE A 167 7.76 -1.80 9.10
CA ILE A 167 7.09 -0.53 8.85
C ILE A 167 7.22 0.39 10.07
N LEU A 168 6.94 -0.12 11.28
CA LEU A 168 6.99 0.66 12.52
C LEU A 168 8.40 1.22 12.77
N VAL A 169 9.43 0.37 12.68
CA VAL A 169 10.84 0.78 12.82
C VAL A 169 11.24 1.75 11.72
N GLY A 170 10.79 1.49 10.48
CA GLY A 170 11.05 2.35 9.33
C GLY A 170 10.51 3.77 9.54
N ILE A 171 9.25 3.90 10.00
CA ILE A 171 8.64 5.18 10.34
C ILE A 171 9.43 5.88 11.44
N LEU A 172 9.69 5.21 12.58
CA LEU A 172 10.41 5.82 13.72
C LEU A 172 11.81 6.33 13.37
N THR A 173 12.44 5.77 12.34
CA THR A 173 13.79 6.17 11.91
C THR A 173 13.77 7.37 10.96
N GLU A 174 12.66 7.59 10.25
CA GLU A 174 12.60 8.52 9.11
C GLU A 174 11.74 9.77 9.39
N VAL A 175 10.95 9.78 10.48
CA VAL A 175 10.19 10.96 10.92
C VAL A 175 11.06 12.04 11.55
N ASP A 176 10.56 13.28 11.59
CA ASP A 176 11.17 14.34 12.37
C ASP A 176 10.95 14.19 13.89
N ASP A 177 11.64 15.01 14.68
CA ASP A 177 11.61 14.96 16.14
C ASP A 177 10.21 15.21 16.73
N LEU A 178 9.42 16.11 16.12
CA LEU A 178 8.08 16.46 16.62
C LEU A 178 7.11 15.30 16.45
N LEU A 179 7.11 14.68 15.27
CA LEU A 179 6.29 13.53 14.98
C LEU A 179 6.75 12.30 15.75
N LEU A 180 8.06 12.15 15.98
CA LEU A 180 8.62 11.08 16.80
C LEU A 180 8.09 11.13 18.24
N GLU A 181 8.01 12.30 18.88
CA GLU A 181 7.43 12.46 20.22
C GLU A 181 5.97 11.96 20.29
N CYS A 182 5.19 12.23 19.23
CA CYS A 182 3.81 11.77 19.11
C CYS A 182 3.73 10.24 18.96
N LEU A 183 4.59 9.65 18.13
CA LEU A 183 4.64 8.19 17.92
C LEU A 183 5.10 7.45 19.18
N ILE A 184 6.08 7.99 19.90
CA ILE A 184 6.52 7.45 21.20
C ILE A 184 5.37 7.46 22.21
N SER A 185 4.57 8.53 22.23
CA SER A 185 3.40 8.62 23.10
C SER A 185 2.37 7.52 22.81
N ILE A 186 2.15 7.17 21.53
CA ILE A 186 1.28 6.07 21.13
C ILE A 186 1.83 4.72 21.65
N LEU A 187 3.14 4.49 21.58
CA LEU A 187 3.75 3.27 22.11
C LEU A 187 3.54 3.12 23.62
N TYR A 188 3.72 4.19 24.40
CA TYR A 188 3.52 4.16 25.85
C TYR A 188 2.06 3.92 26.25
N GLN A 189 1.08 4.31 25.43
CA GLN A 189 -0.34 4.10 25.68
C GLN A 189 -0.84 2.70 25.26
N SER A 190 -0.05 1.96 24.49
CA SER A 190 -0.42 0.62 23.97
C SER A 190 -0.08 -0.55 24.90
N HIS A 191 0.44 -0.25 26.10
CA HIS A 191 0.75 -1.19 27.19
C HIS A 191 -0.22 -1.06 28.35
#